data_AF-A0A812KCK7-F1
#
_entry.id   AF-A0A812KCK7-F1
#
_cell.length_a   1.000
_cell.length_b   1.000
_cell.length_c   1.000
_cell.angle_alpha   90.00
_cell.angle_beta   90.00
_cell.angle_gamma   90.00
#
_symmetry.space_group_name_H-M   'P 1'
#
loop_
_entity.id
_entity.type
_entity.pdbx_description
1 polymer ?
#
loop_
_entity_poly.entity_id
_entity_poly.type
_entity_poly.pdbx_seq_one_letter_code
_entity_poly.pdbx_strand_id
1 'polypeptide(L)'
;MEGDCSEWRVPRSKRPHRRRILCPTLSVANGEQVLRDGSLPKLPMQRSLQPSPSLPLSVCIRVLYFAHDGTQADTGNLLELQVSTSTTCEVLLRHVREAVGCGEKGRLLFRMRPLDANATLEMSGIHKDPKALHFLLNRKHRPPEVVERANREAAELSAAMAVAAAEAAARPRRRRQSPRPASTGSMQSDPPQLT
;
A
#
# COMPACT_ATOMS: atom_id res chain seq x y z
N MET A 1 29.20 -13.61 -21.91
CA MET A 1 28.84 -12.19 -21.72
C MET A 1 28.32 -12.05 -20.31
N GLU A 2 29.26 -11.86 -19.37
CA GLU A 2 29.00 -11.72 -17.94
C GLU A 2 28.57 -10.28 -17.69
N GLY A 3 27.28 -10.09 -17.40
CA GLY A 3 26.72 -8.79 -17.10
C GLY A 3 26.82 -8.50 -15.61
N ASP A 4 27.68 -7.55 -15.27
CA ASP A 4 27.91 -6.95 -13.96
C ASP A 4 26.62 -6.84 -13.12
N CYS A 5 26.55 -7.60 -12.03
CA CYS A 5 25.47 -7.56 -11.05
C CYS A 5 25.73 -6.38 -10.10
N SER A 6 25.42 -5.17 -10.59
CA SER A 6 25.70 -3.93 -9.87
C SER A 6 24.98 -3.88 -8.53
N GLU A 7 25.80 -3.87 -7.49
CA GLU A 7 25.52 -3.67 -6.07
C GLU A 7 24.45 -2.59 -5.81
N TRP A 8 23.40 -2.95 -5.08
CA TRP A 8 22.28 -2.08 -4.71
C TRP A 8 22.70 -1.03 -3.67
N ARG A 9 23.48 -0.01 -4.08
CA ARG A 9 23.67 1.20 -3.26
C ARG A 9 22.58 2.21 -3.59
N VAL A 10 21.61 2.34 -2.69
CA VAL A 10 20.69 3.48 -2.68
C VAL A 10 21.54 4.74 -2.52
N PRO A 11 21.58 5.66 -3.51
CA PRO A 11 22.26 6.92 -3.32
C PRO A 11 21.59 7.63 -2.15
N ARG A 12 22.38 7.97 -1.12
CA ARG A 12 21.94 8.83 -0.01
C ARG A 12 21.59 10.20 -0.60
N SER A 13 20.35 10.35 -1.06
CA SER A 13 19.84 11.64 -1.51
C SER A 13 20.02 12.62 -0.36
N LYS A 14 20.66 13.75 -0.68
CA LYS A 14 20.82 14.88 0.22
C LYS A 14 19.44 15.24 0.73
N ARG A 15 19.18 14.94 2.01
CA ARG A 15 17.89 15.21 2.65
C ARG A 15 17.57 16.69 2.44
N PRO A 16 16.44 17.05 1.80
CA PRO A 16 16.02 18.45 1.75
C PRO A 16 15.97 18.95 3.18
N HIS A 17 16.50 20.15 3.39
CA HIS A 17 16.57 20.81 4.69
C HIS A 17 15.16 20.92 5.26
N ARG A 18 14.75 19.92 6.06
CA ARG A 18 13.48 19.91 6.78
C ARG A 18 13.54 21.11 7.72
N ARG A 19 12.92 22.22 7.33
CA ARG A 19 12.49 23.23 8.29
C ARG A 19 11.67 22.48 9.34
N ARG A 20 12.22 22.38 10.55
CA ARG A 20 11.52 21.84 11.72
C ARG A 20 10.26 22.68 11.89
N ILE A 21 9.12 22.15 11.50
CA ILE A 21 7.84 22.59 12.05
C ILE A 21 7.93 22.17 13.51
N LEU A 22 8.24 23.13 14.38
CA LEU A 22 8.13 22.99 15.83
C LEU A 22 6.66 22.73 16.12
N CYS A 23 6.29 21.46 16.31
CA CYS A 23 5.01 21.14 16.93
C CYS A 23 5.06 21.74 18.34
N PRO A 24 4.13 22.64 18.73
CA PRO A 24 4.04 23.08 20.11
C PRO A 24 3.81 21.84 20.98
N THR A 25 4.77 21.57 21.85
CA THR A 25 4.72 20.51 22.84
C THR A 25 3.58 20.83 23.81
N LEU A 26 2.47 20.11 23.68
CA LEU A 26 1.51 19.99 24.76
C LEU A 26 2.20 19.18 25.86
N SER A 27 2.65 19.89 26.89
CA SER A 27 3.16 19.34 28.13
C SER A 27 2.07 18.52 28.81
N VAL A 28 2.09 17.21 28.62
CA VAL A 28 1.32 16.28 29.44
C VAL A 28 2.14 16.08 30.71
N ALA A 29 1.61 16.59 31.81
CA ALA A 29 2.19 16.51 33.14
C ALA A 29 2.44 15.06 33.56
N ASN A 30 3.60 14.87 34.19
CA ASN A 30 4.06 13.65 34.82
C ASN A 30 3.06 13.14 35.85
N GLY A 31 2.55 11.93 35.63
CA GLY A 31 2.04 11.07 36.69
C GLY A 31 3.05 9.96 36.92
N GLU A 32 3.89 10.12 37.95
CA GLU A 32 4.53 9.02 38.66
C GLU A 32 3.51 7.91 38.94
N GLN A 33 3.78 6.68 38.52
CA GLN A 33 3.46 5.51 39.34
C GLN A 33 4.40 4.32 39.06
N VAL A 34 5.25 4.08 40.06
CA VAL A 34 5.51 2.79 40.72
C VAL A 34 6.24 1.70 39.91
N LEU A 35 7.54 1.62 40.22
CA LEU A 35 8.36 0.41 40.25
C LEU A 35 7.62 -0.73 40.99
N ARG A 36 7.23 -1.81 40.31
CA ARG A 36 6.93 -3.10 40.95
C ARG A 36 7.60 -4.26 40.21
N ASP A 37 8.48 -4.91 40.95
CA ASP A 37 8.85 -6.33 40.95
C ASP A 37 8.66 -7.16 39.67
N GLY A 38 9.77 -7.43 38.99
CA GLY A 38 10.48 -8.71 39.20
C GLY A 38 9.80 -10.02 38.79
N SER A 39 8.67 -10.02 38.10
CA SER A 39 8.06 -11.25 37.55
C SER A 39 8.32 -11.31 36.04
N LEU A 40 9.37 -12.04 35.63
CA LEU A 40 9.55 -12.41 34.22
C LEU A 40 8.25 -13.05 33.70
N PRO A 41 7.60 -12.49 32.67
CA PRO A 41 6.37 -13.05 32.14
C PRO A 41 6.68 -14.47 31.66
N LYS A 42 6.02 -15.44 32.29
CA LYS A 42 6.01 -16.85 31.92
C LYS A 42 5.70 -16.92 30.42
N LEU A 43 6.74 -17.14 29.61
CA LEU A 43 6.60 -17.27 28.17
C LEU A 43 5.56 -18.37 27.93
N PRO A 44 4.46 -18.07 27.23
CA PRO A 44 3.43 -19.06 27.00
C PRO A 44 4.09 -20.25 26.32
N MET A 45 3.94 -21.44 26.94
CA MET A 45 4.38 -22.72 26.42
C MET A 45 4.16 -22.74 24.92
N GLN A 46 5.23 -23.07 24.17
CA GLN A 46 5.17 -23.35 22.74
C GLN A 46 3.99 -24.28 22.49
N ARG A 47 2.89 -23.73 21.99
CA ARG A 47 1.78 -24.53 21.45
C ARG A 47 2.43 -25.38 20.39
N SER A 48 2.43 -26.70 20.58
CA SER A 48 2.94 -27.61 19.57
C SER A 48 2.19 -27.27 18.28
N LEU A 49 2.95 -26.91 17.26
CA LEU A 49 2.44 -26.57 15.94
C LEU A 49 1.90 -27.87 15.36
N GLN A 50 0.68 -28.23 15.73
CA GLN A 50 -0.05 -29.23 14.97
C GLN A 50 -0.14 -28.70 13.54
N PRO A 51 0.36 -29.45 12.54
CA PRO A 51 0.30 -29.02 11.16
C PRO A 51 -1.17 -28.82 10.80
N SER A 52 -1.53 -27.59 10.47
CA SER A 52 -2.86 -27.25 9.98
C SER A 52 -3.13 -28.07 8.72
N PRO A 53 -4.36 -28.60 8.55
CA PRO A 53 -4.69 -29.33 7.34
C PRO A 53 -4.52 -28.41 6.13
N SER A 54 -3.80 -28.87 5.11
CA SER A 54 -3.59 -28.11 3.88
C SER A 54 -4.92 -27.98 3.12
N LEU A 55 -5.44 -26.76 3.03
CA LEU A 55 -6.68 -26.47 2.30
C LEU A 55 -6.34 -25.91 0.92
N PRO A 56 -7.09 -26.28 -0.14
CA PRO A 56 -6.95 -25.66 -1.45
C PRO A 56 -7.42 -24.19 -1.39
N LEU A 57 -6.67 -23.31 -2.03
CA LEU A 57 -6.84 -21.87 -2.05
C LEU A 57 -6.70 -21.36 -3.50
N SER A 58 -7.73 -20.70 -4.01
CA SER A 58 -7.66 -19.99 -5.28
C SER A 58 -7.20 -18.55 -5.03
N VAL A 59 -6.11 -18.16 -5.69
CA VAL A 59 -5.41 -16.90 -5.48
C VAL A 59 -5.44 -16.07 -6.75
N CYS A 60 -5.79 -14.79 -6.63
CA CYS A 60 -5.78 -13.84 -7.75
C CYS A 60 -4.63 -12.84 -7.57
N ILE A 61 -3.73 -12.79 -8.53
CA ILE A 61 -2.50 -12.01 -8.47
C ILE A 61 -2.52 -10.98 -9.57
N ARG A 62 -2.54 -9.70 -9.19
CA ARG A 62 -2.51 -8.59 -10.15
C ARG A 62 -1.08 -8.23 -10.49
N VAL A 63 -0.70 -8.30 -11.76
CA VAL A 63 0.63 -7.89 -12.19
C VAL A 63 0.69 -6.36 -12.28
N LEU A 64 1.67 -5.75 -11.62
CA LEU A 64 1.89 -4.31 -11.61
C LEU A 64 3.28 -4.01 -12.19
N TYR A 65 3.33 -3.15 -13.20
CA TYR A 65 4.57 -2.71 -13.82
C TYR A 65 4.95 -1.32 -13.31
N PHE A 66 6.02 -1.21 -12.53
CA PHE A 66 6.45 0.06 -11.94
C PHE A 66 7.63 0.69 -12.70
N ALA A 67 7.69 2.02 -12.66
CA ALA A 67 8.89 2.79 -13.01
C ALA A 67 9.61 3.26 -11.75
N HIS A 68 10.90 3.56 -11.87
CA HIS A 68 11.67 4.19 -10.79
C HIS A 68 11.36 5.68 -10.63
N ASP A 69 10.76 6.31 -11.64
CA ASP A 69 10.60 7.77 -11.74
C ASP A 69 9.37 8.30 -10.98
N GLY A 70 8.69 7.45 -10.21
CA GLY A 70 7.49 7.82 -9.44
C GLY A 70 6.22 7.96 -10.29
N THR A 71 6.28 7.68 -11.59
CA THR A 71 5.10 7.59 -12.45
C THR A 71 4.17 6.47 -11.98
N GLN A 72 2.86 6.66 -12.15
CA GLN A 72 1.84 5.67 -11.84
C GLN A 72 2.18 4.30 -12.45
N ALA A 73 1.99 3.21 -11.71
CA ALA A 73 2.27 1.87 -12.21
C ALA A 73 1.24 1.43 -13.27
N ASP A 74 1.69 0.73 -14.31
CA ASP A 74 0.79 0.14 -15.30
C ASP A 74 0.19 -1.13 -14.71
N THR A 75 -1.11 -1.33 -14.96
CA THR A 75 -1.78 -2.55 -14.53
C THR A 75 -1.73 -3.59 -15.63
N GLY A 76 -1.19 -4.77 -15.31
CA GLY A 76 -1.15 -5.93 -16.17
C GLY A 76 -2.36 -6.85 -16.05
N ASN A 77 -2.18 -8.07 -16.56
CA ASN A 77 -3.17 -9.14 -16.46
C ASN A 77 -3.35 -9.62 -15.02
N LEU A 78 -4.55 -10.13 -14.73
CA LEU A 78 -4.86 -10.83 -13.49
C LEU A 78 -4.55 -12.31 -13.69
N LEU A 79 -3.70 -12.87 -12.83
CA LEU A 79 -3.36 -14.30 -12.84
C LEU A 79 -4.17 -15.01 -11.77
N GLU A 80 -4.86 -16.09 -12.13
CA GLU A 80 -5.57 -16.94 -11.19
C GLU A 80 -4.82 -18.25 -11.05
N LEU A 81 -4.40 -18.58 -9.83
CA LEU A 81 -3.64 -19.78 -9.51
C LEU A 81 -4.33 -20.56 -8.40
N GLN A 82 -4.39 -21.89 -8.53
CA GLN A 82 -4.83 -22.77 -7.45
C GLN A 82 -3.61 -23.32 -6.72
N VAL A 83 -3.54 -23.05 -5.41
CA VAL A 83 -2.43 -23.44 -4.53
C VAL A 83 -2.96 -23.92 -3.19
N SER A 84 -2.13 -24.50 -2.32
CA SER A 84 -2.57 -24.88 -0.97
C SER A 84 -2.16 -23.81 0.07
N THR A 85 -2.86 -23.75 1.20
CA THR A 85 -2.48 -22.88 2.34
C THR A 85 -1.08 -23.18 2.89
N SER A 86 -0.62 -24.43 2.77
CA SER A 86 0.71 -24.89 3.16
C SER A 86 1.82 -24.53 2.18
N THR A 87 1.49 -24.04 0.98
CA THR A 87 2.48 -23.62 -0.02
C THR A 87 3.31 -22.45 0.52
N THR A 88 4.62 -22.43 0.24
CA THR A 88 5.49 -21.31 0.61
C THR A 88 5.35 -20.16 -0.38
N CYS A 89 5.59 -18.94 0.10
CA CYS A 89 5.60 -17.75 -0.74
C CYS A 89 6.64 -17.83 -1.88
N GLU A 90 7.78 -18.50 -1.65
CA GLU A 90 8.79 -18.77 -2.67
C GLU A 90 8.25 -19.63 -3.83
N VAL A 91 7.55 -20.72 -3.52
CA VAL A 91 6.96 -21.59 -4.53
C VAL A 91 5.89 -20.85 -5.33
N LEU A 92 5.04 -20.08 -4.66
CA LEU A 92 4.06 -19.21 -5.32
C LEU A 92 4.74 -18.19 -6.24
N LEU A 93 5.82 -17.54 -5.77
CA LEU A 93 6.59 -16.58 -6.54
C LEU A 93 7.20 -17.20 -7.80
N ARG A 94 7.70 -18.43 -7.71
CA ARG A 94 8.21 -19.19 -8.87
C ARG A 94 7.11 -19.43 -9.91
N HIS A 95 5.94 -19.91 -9.50
CA HIS A 95 4.81 -20.13 -10.43
C HIS A 95 4.37 -18.85 -11.12
N VAL A 96 4.34 -17.72 -10.41
CA VAL A 96 3.99 -16.43 -10.99
C VAL A 96 5.05 -15.99 -12.01
N ARG A 97 6.34 -16.16 -11.70
CA ARG A 97 7.44 -15.83 -12.61
C ARG A 97 7.41 -16.64 -13.90
N GLU A 98 7.11 -17.93 -13.79
CA GLU A 98 6.91 -18.83 -14.93
C GLU A 98 5.72 -18.38 -15.78
N ALA A 99 4.58 -18.07 -15.15
CA ALA A 99 3.38 -17.62 -15.85
C ALA A 99 3.55 -16.27 -16.57
N VAL A 100 4.34 -15.35 -15.99
CA VAL A 100 4.64 -14.04 -16.60
C VAL A 100 5.78 -14.10 -17.61
N GLY A 101 6.63 -15.14 -17.55
CA GLY A 101 7.81 -15.27 -18.41
C GLY A 101 8.92 -14.27 -18.10
N CYS A 102 9.03 -13.78 -16.86
CA CYS A 102 9.99 -12.73 -16.49
C CYS A 102 11.30 -13.25 -15.87
N GLY A 103 11.52 -14.57 -15.86
CA GLY A 103 12.66 -15.21 -15.18
C GLY A 103 12.65 -14.97 -13.68
N GLU A 104 13.81 -14.75 -13.06
CA GLU A 104 13.94 -14.56 -11.60
C GLU A 104 13.55 -13.16 -11.08
N LYS A 105 12.99 -12.32 -11.95
CA LYS A 105 12.70 -10.93 -11.61
C LYS A 105 11.35 -10.78 -10.93
N GLY A 106 11.16 -9.62 -10.29
CA GLY A 106 9.91 -9.25 -9.63
C GLY A 106 9.79 -9.75 -8.20
N ARG A 107 8.79 -9.20 -7.49
CA ARG A 107 8.53 -9.44 -6.07
C ARG A 107 7.03 -9.58 -5.82
N LEU A 108 6.67 -10.46 -4.89
CA LEU A 108 5.29 -10.65 -4.45
C LEU A 108 4.96 -9.68 -3.30
N LEU A 109 3.83 -8.98 -3.40
CA LEU A 109 3.31 -8.09 -2.39
C LEU A 109 1.93 -8.53 -1.93
N PHE A 110 1.69 -8.54 -0.62
CA PHE A 110 0.37 -8.72 -0.04
C PHE A 110 -0.05 -7.42 0.65
N ARG A 111 -1.19 -6.84 0.24
CA ARG A 111 -1.65 -5.53 0.74
C ARG A 111 -0.54 -4.47 0.71
N MET A 112 0.18 -4.39 -0.41
CA MET A 112 1.31 -3.48 -0.65
C MET A 112 2.55 -3.71 0.24
N ARG A 113 2.64 -4.82 0.98
CA ARG A 113 3.83 -5.20 1.75
C ARG A 113 4.56 -6.37 1.10
N PRO A 114 5.90 -6.33 1.03
CA PRO A 114 6.66 -7.46 0.51
C PRO A 114 6.46 -8.69 1.41
N LEU A 115 6.25 -9.83 0.77
CA LEU A 115 6.15 -11.10 1.48
C LEU A 115 7.54 -11.69 1.75
N ASP A 116 7.66 -12.36 2.89
CA ASP A 116 8.83 -13.20 3.18
C ASP A 116 8.73 -14.48 2.36
N ALA A 117 9.82 -14.84 1.66
CA ALA A 117 9.88 -15.99 0.78
C ALA A 117 9.69 -17.32 1.54
N ASN A 118 10.19 -17.37 2.78
CA ASN A 118 10.17 -18.56 3.61
C ASN A 118 8.84 -18.77 4.35
N ALA A 119 7.96 -17.77 4.38
CA ALA A 119 6.67 -17.88 5.04
C ALA A 119 5.68 -18.70 4.19
N THR A 120 4.79 -19.42 4.85
CA THR A 120 3.65 -20.06 4.19
C THR A 120 2.54 -19.04 3.88
N LEU A 121 1.63 -19.40 2.97
CA LEU A 121 0.48 -18.54 2.66
C LEU A 121 -0.45 -18.35 3.86
N GLU A 122 -0.55 -19.37 4.72
CA GLU A 122 -1.29 -19.30 5.98
C GLU A 122 -0.67 -18.28 6.95
N MET A 123 0.64 -18.39 7.21
CA MET A 123 1.38 -17.48 8.09
C MET A 123 1.32 -16.03 7.61
N SER A 124 1.32 -15.84 6.30
CA SER A 124 1.23 -14.51 5.67
C SER A 124 -0.19 -13.91 5.72
N GLY A 125 -1.19 -14.69 6.14
CA GLY A 125 -2.59 -14.24 6.22
C GLY A 125 -3.30 -14.12 4.88
N ILE A 126 -2.74 -14.70 3.81
CA ILE A 126 -3.27 -14.59 2.44
C ILE A 126 -4.61 -15.29 2.29
N HIS A 127 -4.84 -16.37 3.04
CA HIS A 127 -6.12 -17.10 3.07
C HIS A 127 -7.33 -16.22 3.42
N LYS A 128 -7.12 -15.10 4.13
CA LYS A 128 -8.19 -14.15 4.46
C LYS A 128 -8.62 -13.33 3.25
N ASP A 129 -7.66 -12.91 2.43
CA ASP A 129 -7.88 -12.05 1.26
C ASP A 129 -7.00 -12.50 0.07
N PRO A 130 -7.36 -13.59 -0.62
CA PRO A 130 -6.55 -14.13 -1.71
C PRO A 130 -6.45 -13.21 -2.93
N LYS A 131 -7.31 -12.18 -3.01
CA LYS A 131 -7.34 -11.19 -4.12
C LYS A 131 -6.42 -9.99 -3.88
N ALA A 132 -5.83 -9.84 -2.69
CA ALA A 132 -5.00 -8.70 -2.35
C ALA A 132 -3.51 -8.88 -2.72
N LEU A 133 -3.20 -9.90 -3.53
CA LEU A 133 -1.85 -10.19 -3.99
C LEU A 133 -1.51 -9.42 -5.25
N HIS A 134 -0.31 -8.86 -5.25
CA HIS A 134 0.22 -8.10 -6.37
C HIS A 134 1.61 -8.62 -6.71
N PHE A 135 1.88 -8.80 -7.99
CA PHE A 135 3.21 -9.13 -8.48
C PHE A 135 3.84 -7.89 -9.09
N LEU A 136 4.88 -7.38 -8.43
CA LEU A 136 5.55 -6.15 -8.82
C LEU A 136 6.71 -6.47 -9.75
N LEU A 137 6.68 -5.92 -10.97
CA LEU A 137 7.69 -6.12 -12.01
C LEU A 137 8.15 -4.77 -12.58
N ASN A 138 9.42 -4.68 -13.01
CA ASN A 138 9.93 -3.46 -13.63
C ASN A 138 9.29 -3.27 -15.01
N ARG A 139 8.91 -2.03 -15.37
CA ARG A 139 8.39 -1.68 -16.70
C ARG A 139 9.28 -2.11 -17.87
N LYS A 140 10.58 -2.30 -17.68
CA LYS A 140 11.46 -2.87 -18.73
C LYS A 140 11.02 -4.26 -19.20
N HIS A 141 10.27 -4.98 -18.37
CA HIS A 141 9.74 -6.32 -18.64
C HIS A 141 8.25 -6.33 -18.96
N ARG A 142 7.67 -5.18 -19.31
CA ARG A 142 6.27 -5.11 -19.71
C ARG A 142 6.09 -5.68 -21.12
N PRO A 143 5.09 -6.54 -21.35
CA PRO A 143 4.78 -7.02 -22.69
C PRO A 143 4.20 -5.87 -23.54
N PRO A 144 4.36 -5.91 -24.88
CA PRO A 144 3.93 -4.84 -25.77
C PRO A 144 2.43 -4.54 -25.66
N GLU A 145 1.60 -5.58 -25.49
CA GLU A 145 0.15 -5.45 -25.34
C GLU A 145 -0.25 -4.57 -24.13
N VAL A 146 0.49 -4.65 -23.02
CA VAL A 146 0.25 -3.83 -21.84
C VAL A 146 0.66 -2.37 -22.10
N VAL A 147 1.68 -2.15 -22.92
CA VAL A 147 2.10 -0.80 -23.33
C VAL A 147 1.03 -0.12 -24.15
N GLU A 148 0.51 -0.82 -25.15
CA GLU A 148 -0.54 -0.29 -26.03
C GLU A 148 -1.81 0.04 -25.24
N ARG A 149 -2.22 -0.86 -24.34
CA ARG A 149 -3.37 -0.62 -23.45
C ARG A 149 -3.15 0.60 -22.56
N ALA A 150 -2.00 0.68 -21.90
CA ALA A 150 -1.67 1.81 -21.02
C ALA A 150 -1.62 3.15 -21.80
N ASN A 151 -1.06 3.14 -23.02
CA ASN A 151 -1.02 4.32 -23.88
C ASN A 151 -2.43 4.76 -24.30
N ARG A 152 -3.29 3.81 -24.64
CA ARG A 152 -4.69 4.09 -25.00
C ARG A 152 -5.45 4.69 -23.81
N GLU A 153 -5.35 4.08 -22.64
CA GLU A 153 -5.98 4.58 -21.41
C GLU A 153 -5.47 5.98 -21.05
N ALA A 154 -4.16 6.22 -21.18
CA ALA A 154 -3.56 7.53 -20.94
C ALA A 154 -4.07 8.59 -21.94
N ALA A 155 -4.22 8.23 -23.22
CA ALA A 155 -4.76 9.13 -24.24
C ALA A 155 -6.23 9.48 -23.93
N GLU A 156 -7.06 8.49 -23.62
CA GLU A 156 -8.47 8.68 -23.25
C GLU A 156 -8.61 9.57 -22.00
N LEU A 157 -7.79 9.33 -20.97
CA LEU A 157 -7.80 10.12 -19.75
C LEU A 157 -7.32 11.56 -19.99
N SER A 158 -6.29 11.75 -20.82
CA SER A 158 -5.81 13.09 -21.19
C SER A 158 -6.86 13.90 -21.94
N ALA A 159 -7.61 13.26 -22.86
CA ALA A 159 -8.71 13.89 -23.58
C ALA A 159 -9.83 14.29 -22.62
N ALA A 160 -10.23 13.39 -21.71
CA ALA A 160 -11.24 13.69 -20.70
C ALA A 160 -10.82 14.85 -19.78
N MET A 161 -9.56 14.90 -19.35
CA MET A 161 -9.03 15.99 -18.53
C MET A 161 -9.03 17.32 -19.29
N ALA A 162 -8.73 17.33 -20.59
CA ALA A 162 -8.80 18.54 -21.41
C ALA A 162 -10.23 19.09 -21.52
N VAL A 163 -11.22 18.22 -21.73
CA VAL A 163 -12.64 18.60 -21.75
C VAL A 163 -13.07 19.18 -20.39
N ALA A 164 -12.73 18.51 -19.29
CA ALA A 164 -13.05 19.00 -17.95
C ALA A 164 -12.40 20.35 -17.64
N ALA A 165 -11.16 20.56 -18.08
CA ALA A 165 -10.46 21.83 -17.93
C ALA A 165 -11.11 22.96 -18.76
N ALA A 166 -11.52 22.68 -20.00
CA ALA A 166 -12.22 23.64 -20.85
C ALA A 166 -13.59 24.02 -20.26
N GLU A 167 -14.34 23.05 -19.75
CA GLU A 167 -15.61 23.30 -19.07
C GLU A 167 -15.40 24.13 -17.79
N ALA A 168 -14.38 23.79 -16.98
CA ALA A 168 -14.05 24.55 -15.78
C ALA A 168 -13.63 25.99 -16.09
N ALA A 169 -12.95 26.24 -17.21
CA ALA A 169 -12.58 27.58 -17.67
C ALA A 169 -13.77 28.38 -18.21
N ALA A 170 -14.72 27.70 -18.86
CA ALA A 170 -15.95 28.32 -19.37
C ALA A 170 -16.97 28.64 -18.27
N ARG A 171 -16.87 27.99 -17.09
CA ARG A 171 -17.77 28.28 -15.97
C ARG A 171 -17.56 29.71 -15.45
N PRO A 172 -18.61 30.55 -15.43
CA PRO A 172 -18.49 31.91 -14.90
C PRO A 172 -18.07 31.85 -13.42
N ARG A 173 -17.12 32.72 -13.05
CA ARG A 173 -16.64 32.82 -11.66
C ARG A 173 -17.86 32.98 -10.75
N ARG A 174 -18.13 31.99 -9.89
CA ARG A 174 -19.13 32.13 -8.82
C ARG A 174 -18.82 33.43 -8.10
N ARG A 175 -19.74 34.40 -8.17
CA ARG A 175 -19.68 35.62 -7.36
C ARG A 175 -19.38 35.16 -5.94
N ARG A 176 -18.21 35.55 -5.41
CA ARG A 176 -17.87 35.33 -4.01
C ARG A 176 -19.01 35.94 -3.21
N GLN A 177 -19.91 35.10 -2.70
CA GLN A 177 -20.83 35.55 -1.67
C GLN A 177 -19.90 36.01 -0.55
N SER A 178 -19.99 37.32 -0.26
CA SER A 178 -19.31 37.94 0.87
C SER A 178 -19.45 37.02 2.09
N PRO A 179 -18.39 36.83 2.89
CA PRO A 179 -18.42 35.95 4.04
C PRO A 179 -19.70 36.23 4.84
N ARG A 180 -20.54 35.22 4.99
CA ARG A 180 -21.75 35.32 5.81
C ARG A 180 -21.29 35.81 7.19
N PRO A 181 -21.75 36.96 7.69
CA PRO A 181 -21.33 37.45 8.99
C PRO A 181 -21.59 36.35 10.00
N ALA A 182 -20.59 36.07 10.85
CA ALA A 182 -20.69 35.07 11.90
C ALA A 182 -21.99 35.30 12.66
N SER A 183 -22.91 34.33 12.62
CA SER A 183 -24.07 34.35 13.50
C SER A 183 -23.51 34.26 14.91
N THR A 184 -23.46 35.40 15.59
CA THR A 184 -23.20 35.50 17.01
C THR A 184 -24.22 34.59 17.67
N GLY A 185 -23.76 33.40 18.07
CA GLY A 185 -24.57 32.47 18.84
C GLY A 185 -24.99 33.19 20.11
N SER A 186 -26.29 33.48 20.20
CA SER A 186 -26.93 33.90 21.43
C SER A 186 -26.70 32.79 22.45
N MET A 187 -25.75 33.01 23.37
CA MET A 187 -25.60 32.20 24.56
C MET A 187 -26.86 32.42 25.39
N GLN A 188 -27.84 31.55 25.21
CA GLN A 188 -28.99 31.44 26.07
C GLN A 188 -28.49 30.75 27.33
N SER A 189 -28.16 31.55 28.34
CA SER A 189 -27.81 31.09 29.68
C SER A 189 -29.08 30.55 30.34
N ASP A 190 -29.21 29.23 30.41
CA ASP A 190 -30.18 28.60 31.29
C ASP A 190 -29.79 28.87 32.76
N PRO A 191 -30.69 29.43 33.59
CA PRO A 191 -30.42 29.61 35.01
C PRO A 191 -30.46 28.26 35.75
N PRO A 192 -29.65 28.09 36.81
CA PRO A 192 -29.68 26.87 37.61
C PRO A 192 -31.01 26.77 38.38
N GLN A 193 -31.76 25.70 38.12
CA GLN A 193 -32.87 25.29 38.97
C GLN A 193 -32.30 24.73 40.28
N LEU A 194 -32.48 25.48 41.36
CA LEU A 194 -32.45 24.95 42.73
C LEU A 194 -33.82 24.34 43.01
N THR A 195 -33.90 23.01 43.10
CA THR A 195 -34.70 22.28 44.10
C THR A 195 -34.51 20.77 43.95
#